data_AF-A0A5R8ZY14-F1
#
_entry.id   AF-A0A5R8ZY14-F1
#
_cell.length_a   1.000
_cell.length_b   1.000
_cell.length_c   1.000
_cell.angle_alpha   90.00
_cell.angle_beta   90.00
_cell.angle_gamma   90.00
#
_symmetry.space_group_name_H-M   'P 1'
#
loop_
_entity.id
_entity.type
_entity.pdbx_description
1 polymer ?
#
loop_
_entity_poly.entity_id
_entity_poly.type
_entity_poly.pdbx_seq_one_letter_code
_entity_poly.pdbx_strand_id
1 'polypeptide(L)'
;MIRSGLKLLVAGRLVTMGASAFAAGYNCDCAQIVGSCAASISVKPTDSTKGSYGAELTITSSSPICSKVDYYIDSTPYFTVLSQGNTASDSTYGLKPIFRENVKIESCKVCKQVGAEPAKDAQKTAPESASGDADLSGRWAVTEICSWGRGSGELSLTKAGAGSYSVTGSFSNITVDSGRVDGSNVSIQGTYHGFFGSNNATYTGTVTDPTSIQGAYTQTKSAEVCNWNGRKI
;
A
#
# COMPACT_ATOMS: atom_id res chain seq x y z
N MET A 1 -32.02 42.85 63.49
CA MET A 1 -30.85 43.03 62.60
C MET A 1 -30.64 41.75 61.82
N ILE A 2 -30.66 41.85 60.50
CA ILE A 2 -30.56 40.77 59.50
C ILE A 2 -29.08 40.40 59.30
N ARG A 3 -28.74 39.11 59.24
CA ARG A 3 -27.74 38.53 58.28
C ARG A 3 -27.39 37.07 58.54
N SER A 4 -27.05 36.40 57.42
CA SER A 4 -26.27 35.15 57.29
C SER A 4 -27.10 33.86 57.39
N GLY A 5 -27.23 33.01 56.38
CA GLY A 5 -26.48 32.84 55.13
C GLY A 5 -26.34 31.34 54.89
N LEU A 6 -27.39 30.72 54.34
CA LEU A 6 -27.47 29.27 54.09
C LEU A 6 -26.58 28.92 52.89
N LYS A 7 -25.39 28.39 53.15
CA LYS A 7 -24.48 27.93 52.10
C LYS A 7 -24.96 26.59 51.55
N LEU A 8 -25.49 26.65 50.33
CA LEU A 8 -25.73 25.52 49.44
C LEU A 8 -24.37 24.97 48.97
N LEU A 9 -24.07 23.69 49.26
CA LEU A 9 -23.00 22.94 48.61
C LEU A 9 -23.58 21.61 48.13
N VAL A 10 -24.12 21.63 46.91
CA VAL A 10 -24.45 20.40 46.17
C VAL A 10 -23.18 19.96 45.46
N ALA A 11 -22.64 18.83 45.92
CA ALA A 11 -21.58 18.10 45.24
C ALA A 11 -22.16 17.38 44.02
N GLY A 12 -21.59 17.60 42.84
CA GLY A 12 -21.91 16.85 41.63
C GLY A 12 -20.64 16.66 40.80
N ARG A 13 -20.06 15.46 40.88
CA ARG A 13 -18.80 15.09 40.23
C ARG A 13 -18.94 15.15 38.71
N LEU A 14 -18.10 15.96 38.06
CA LEU A 14 -17.86 15.93 36.62
C LEU A 14 -16.93 14.73 36.33
N VAL A 15 -17.48 13.63 35.80
CA VAL A 15 -16.68 12.50 35.29
C VAL A 15 -16.35 12.81 33.83
N THR A 16 -15.20 13.45 33.59
CA THR A 16 -14.62 13.55 32.25
C THR A 16 -14.03 12.19 31.89
N MET A 17 -14.76 11.40 31.10
CA MET A 17 -14.20 10.25 30.39
C MET A 17 -13.24 10.78 29.32
N GLY A 18 -11.97 10.93 29.69
CA GLY A 18 -10.88 11.06 28.73
C GLY A 18 -10.70 9.72 28.03
N ALA A 19 -11.25 9.57 26.82
CA ALA A 19 -10.85 8.52 25.92
C ALA A 19 -9.43 8.83 25.44
N SER A 20 -8.42 8.38 26.18
CA SER A 20 -7.07 8.26 25.66
C SER A 20 -7.11 7.18 24.57
N ALA A 21 -7.26 7.61 23.33
CA ALA A 21 -7.01 6.80 22.16
C ALA A 21 -5.53 6.42 22.17
N PHE A 22 -5.22 5.25 22.72
CA PHE A 22 -3.93 4.62 22.47
C PHE A 22 -3.93 4.28 20.98
N ALA A 23 -3.21 5.07 20.19
CA ALA A 23 -2.80 4.65 18.86
C ALA A 23 -2.00 3.36 19.07
N ALA A 24 -2.61 2.22 18.74
CA ALA A 24 -1.91 0.95 18.68
C ALA A 24 -0.85 1.09 17.59
N GLY A 25 0.37 1.46 18.00
CA GLY A 25 1.51 1.53 17.10
C GLY A 25 1.83 0.12 16.67
N TYR A 26 1.50 -0.22 15.43
CA TYR A 26 1.93 -1.48 14.84
C TYR A 26 3.47 -1.49 14.84
N ASN A 27 4.07 -2.39 15.62
CA ASN A 27 5.53 -2.51 15.65
C ASN A 27 5.93 -3.43 14.50
N CYS A 28 6.59 -2.90 13.48
CA CYS A 28 7.05 -3.70 12.36
C CYS A 28 8.48 -4.22 12.64
N ASP A 29 8.65 -5.54 12.71
CA ASP A 29 9.94 -6.20 12.78
C ASP A 29 10.46 -6.47 11.37
N CYS A 30 11.28 -5.55 10.88
CA CYS A 30 11.93 -5.64 9.58
C CYS A 30 13.24 -6.44 9.59
N ALA A 31 13.62 -7.06 10.71
CA ALA A 31 14.62 -8.14 10.70
C ALA A 31 13.99 -9.45 10.19
N GLN A 32 12.67 -9.60 10.30
CA GLN A 32 11.91 -10.73 9.78
C GLN A 32 11.11 -10.33 8.54
N ILE A 33 11.66 -10.64 7.36
CA ILE A 33 11.00 -10.39 6.09
C ILE A 33 10.01 -11.53 5.81
N VAL A 34 8.74 -11.18 5.64
CA VAL A 34 7.64 -12.12 5.39
C VAL A 34 7.10 -12.04 3.95
N GLY A 35 7.59 -11.09 3.16
CA GLY A 35 7.20 -10.96 1.75
C GLY A 35 7.91 -9.82 1.03
N SER A 36 7.50 -9.57 -0.20
CA SER A 36 7.95 -8.46 -1.05
C SER A 36 6.78 -7.57 -1.45
N CYS A 37 7.04 -6.28 -1.70
CA CYS A 37 6.05 -5.32 -2.15
C CYS A 37 6.57 -4.52 -3.35
N ALA A 38 5.70 -3.73 -3.96
CA ALA A 38 6.10 -2.63 -4.85
C ALA A 38 6.09 -1.32 -4.04
N ALA A 39 6.91 -0.36 -4.46
CA ALA A 39 6.92 0.98 -3.89
C ALA A 39 7.01 2.06 -4.97
N SER A 40 6.52 3.25 -4.64
CA SER A 40 6.67 4.47 -5.43
C SER A 40 7.11 5.60 -4.52
N ILE A 41 7.95 6.50 -5.04
CA ILE A 41 8.35 7.72 -4.35
C ILE A 41 8.02 8.90 -5.25
N SER A 42 7.13 9.77 -4.76
CA SER A 42 6.86 11.07 -5.36
C SER A 42 7.76 12.12 -4.72
N VAL A 43 8.33 13.01 -5.53
CA VAL A 43 9.24 14.06 -5.07
C VAL A 43 8.61 15.42 -5.35
N LYS A 44 8.45 16.23 -4.32
CA LYS A 44 8.02 17.62 -4.42
C LYS A 44 9.17 18.51 -3.91
N PRO A 45 9.91 19.18 -4.81
CA PRO A 45 10.95 20.11 -4.40
C PRO A 45 10.39 21.19 -3.48
N THR A 46 11.15 21.55 -2.45
CA THR A 46 10.85 22.69 -1.58
C THR A 46 11.85 23.82 -1.80
N ASP A 47 11.43 25.04 -1.47
CA ASP A 47 12.21 26.24 -1.77
C ASP A 47 13.63 26.17 -1.20
N SER A 48 14.59 26.59 -2.02
CA SER A 48 16.01 26.53 -1.69
C SER A 48 16.39 27.73 -0.84
N THR A 49 16.96 27.50 0.35
CA THR A 49 17.46 28.58 1.20
C THR A 49 18.97 28.46 1.35
N LYS A 50 19.71 29.48 0.90
CA LYS A 50 21.17 29.60 1.10
C LYS A 50 22.00 28.39 0.64
N GLY A 51 21.70 27.84 -0.54
CA GLY A 51 22.46 26.72 -1.12
C GLY A 51 22.11 25.34 -0.56
N SER A 52 21.08 25.24 0.29
CA SER A 52 20.43 23.98 0.65
C SER A 52 19.16 23.82 -0.17
N TYR A 53 18.99 22.64 -0.78
CA TYR A 53 17.82 22.26 -1.55
C TYR A 53 17.05 21.20 -0.77
N GLY A 54 15.77 21.47 -0.49
CA GLY A 54 14.89 20.51 0.16
C GLY A 54 13.97 19.81 -0.82
N ALA A 55 13.46 18.65 -0.42
CA ALA A 55 12.33 18.01 -1.08
C ALA A 55 11.46 17.27 -0.06
N GLU A 56 10.14 17.36 -0.27
CA GLU A 56 9.16 16.47 0.36
C GLU A 56 9.04 15.20 -0.48
N LEU A 57 9.24 14.06 0.17
CA LEU A 57 9.06 12.74 -0.41
C LEU A 57 7.73 12.17 0.06
N THR A 58 6.96 11.59 -0.84
CA THR A 58 5.81 10.74 -0.49
C THR A 58 6.12 9.32 -0.94
N ILE A 59 6.34 8.45 0.04
CA ILE A 59 6.68 7.05 -0.16
C ILE A 59 5.41 6.24 0.01
N THR A 60 5.03 5.49 -1.03
CA THR A 60 3.86 4.61 -1.01
C THR A 60 4.27 3.18 -1.32
N SER A 61 3.71 2.22 -0.60
CA SER A 61 3.89 0.79 -0.82
C SER A 61 2.58 0.14 -1.24
N SER A 62 2.69 -0.97 -1.97
CA SER A 62 1.57 -1.88 -2.22
C SER A 62 1.16 -2.68 -0.98
N SER A 63 2.01 -2.77 0.06
CA SER A 63 1.66 -3.43 1.31
C SER A 63 0.80 -2.51 2.17
N PRO A 64 -0.37 -2.98 2.70
CA PRO A 64 -1.26 -2.13 3.49
C PRO A 64 -0.60 -1.60 4.77
N ILE A 65 0.36 -2.35 5.32
CA ILE A 65 1.14 -1.97 6.50
C ILE A 65 2.46 -2.74 6.55
N CYS A 66 3.37 -2.31 7.43
CA CYS A 66 4.63 -2.97 7.74
C CYS A 66 5.44 -3.32 6.50
N SER A 67 5.70 -2.34 5.67
CA SER A 67 6.69 -2.46 4.59
C SER A 67 7.90 -1.61 4.86
N LYS A 68 9.07 -2.11 4.45
CA LYS A 68 10.32 -1.37 4.38
C LYS A 68 10.64 -1.09 2.92
N VAL A 69 10.78 0.19 2.59
CA VAL A 69 11.22 0.65 1.27
C VAL A 69 12.65 1.14 1.40
N ASP A 70 13.58 0.45 0.75
CA ASP A 70 14.99 0.85 0.62
C ASP A 70 15.17 1.59 -0.71
N TYR A 71 15.81 2.76 -0.69
CA TYR A 71 15.99 3.61 -1.87
C TYR A 71 17.26 4.47 -1.78
N TYR A 72 17.66 5.06 -2.89
CA TYR A 72 18.80 5.96 -3.00
C TYR A 72 18.36 7.34 -3.46
N ILE A 73 19.02 8.38 -2.93
CA ILE A 73 18.98 9.75 -3.45
C ILE A 73 20.42 10.14 -3.78
N ASP A 74 20.72 10.40 -5.05
CA ASP A 74 22.08 10.73 -5.51
C ASP A 74 23.15 9.73 -5.02
N SER A 75 22.85 8.43 -5.08
CA SER A 75 23.70 7.32 -4.59
C SER A 75 23.89 7.25 -3.07
N THR A 76 23.18 8.06 -2.29
CA THR A 76 23.13 7.96 -0.83
C THR A 76 21.97 7.04 -0.43
N PRO A 77 22.20 5.98 0.37
CA PRO A 77 21.16 5.04 0.77
C PRO A 77 20.25 5.60 1.86
N TYR A 78 18.94 5.35 1.72
CA TYR A 78 17.88 5.68 2.65
C TYR A 78 16.92 4.48 2.78
N PHE A 79 16.13 4.50 3.85
CA PHE A 79 15.00 3.59 3.97
C PHE A 79 13.86 4.24 4.73
N THR A 80 12.64 3.80 4.44
CA THR A 80 11.44 4.19 5.17
C THR A 80 10.66 2.94 5.55
N VAL A 81 10.27 2.85 6.83
CA VAL A 81 9.38 1.80 7.33
C VAL A 81 7.98 2.37 7.47
N LEU A 82 7.03 1.81 6.72
CA LEU A 82 5.63 2.21 6.72
C LEU A 82 4.88 1.41 7.79
N SER A 83 4.94 1.90 9.03
CA SER A 83 4.36 1.21 10.19
C SER A 83 2.92 1.57 10.49
N GLN A 84 2.38 2.66 9.94
CA GLN A 84 1.01 3.14 10.24
C GLN A 84 0.08 3.09 9.03
N GLY A 85 0.49 2.42 7.96
CA GLY A 85 -0.26 2.33 6.71
C GLY A 85 0.68 2.02 5.56
N ASN A 86 0.21 2.30 4.35
CA ASN A 86 0.96 2.05 3.12
C ASN A 86 1.61 3.31 2.54
N THR A 87 1.53 4.45 3.22
CA THR A 87 2.10 5.72 2.77
C THR A 87 2.76 6.45 3.92
N ALA A 88 3.91 7.09 3.66
CA ALA A 88 4.55 8.03 4.58
C ALA A 88 5.11 9.23 3.81
N SER A 89 5.23 10.33 4.53
CA SER A 89 5.92 11.52 4.05
C SER A 89 7.27 11.64 4.75
N ASP A 90 8.30 12.02 4.00
CA ASP A 90 9.63 12.31 4.52
C ASP A 90 10.14 13.63 3.94
N SER A 91 11.10 14.26 4.60
CA SER A 91 11.76 15.48 4.14
C SER A 91 13.25 15.27 4.07
N THR A 92 13.84 15.56 2.92
CA THR A 92 15.29 15.43 2.70
C THR A 92 15.88 16.75 2.24
N TYR A 93 17.18 16.92 2.48
CA TYR A 93 17.94 18.11 2.13
C TYR A 93 19.30 17.72 1.52
N GLY A 94 19.72 18.49 0.53
CA GLY A 94 20.99 18.25 -0.18
C GLY A 94 21.67 19.54 -0.64
N LEU A 95 22.92 19.40 -1.06
CA LEU A 95 23.72 20.48 -1.67
C LEU A 95 23.39 20.72 -3.15
N LYS A 96 22.54 19.86 -3.73
CA LYS A 96 22.07 19.91 -5.10
C LYS A 96 20.55 19.79 -5.12
N PRO A 97 19.87 20.36 -6.13
CA PRO A 97 18.44 20.14 -6.34
C PRO A 97 18.09 18.65 -6.36
N ILE A 98 17.05 18.27 -5.61
CA ILE A 98 16.58 16.89 -5.53
C ILE A 98 15.35 16.76 -6.45
N PHE A 99 15.50 16.02 -7.54
CA PHE A 99 14.42 15.72 -8.47
C PHE A 99 14.06 14.24 -8.47
N ARG A 100 12.97 13.89 -9.15
CA ARG A 100 12.49 12.52 -9.22
C ARG A 100 13.53 11.59 -9.87
N GLU A 101 14.27 12.07 -10.87
CA GLU A 101 15.32 11.27 -11.54
C GLU A 101 16.47 10.87 -10.61
N ASN A 102 16.70 11.64 -9.54
CA ASN A 102 17.75 11.37 -8.55
C ASN A 102 17.37 10.27 -7.56
N VAL A 103 16.09 9.88 -7.53
CA VAL A 103 15.55 8.88 -6.59
C VAL A 103 15.39 7.52 -7.26
N LYS A 104 16.07 6.51 -6.71
CA LYS A 104 16.01 5.12 -7.19
C LYS A 104 15.56 4.19 -6.08
N ILE A 105 14.48 3.46 -6.30
CA ILE A 105 14.01 2.45 -5.35
C ILE A 105 14.86 1.19 -5.55
N GLU A 106 15.45 0.69 -4.48
CA GLU A 106 16.28 -0.52 -4.48
C GLU A 106 15.43 -1.75 -4.17
N SER A 107 14.64 -1.70 -3.10
CA SER A 107 13.77 -2.82 -2.74
C SER A 107 12.57 -2.39 -1.89
N CYS A 108 11.50 -3.17 -1.94
CA CYS A 108 10.36 -3.05 -1.03
C CYS A 108 10.06 -4.43 -0.44
N LYS A 109 10.09 -4.53 0.89
CA LYS A 109 9.94 -5.79 1.63
C LYS A 109 8.82 -5.66 2.65
N VAL A 110 8.01 -6.69 2.80
CA VAL A 110 7.00 -6.78 3.85
C VAL A 110 7.65 -7.36 5.10
N CYS A 111 7.54 -6.63 6.20
CA CYS A 111 8.08 -6.96 7.51
C CYS A 111 7.02 -7.68 8.36
N LYS A 112 7.48 -8.48 9.32
CA LYS A 112 6.57 -9.10 10.29
C LYS A 112 5.95 -8.03 11.19
N GLN A 113 4.67 -8.17 11.49
CA GLN A 113 3.98 -7.31 12.45
C GLN A 113 4.13 -7.89 13.87
N VAL A 114 4.49 -7.04 14.83
CA VAL A 114 4.73 -7.36 16.25
C VAL A 114 3.79 -6.55 17.12
N GLY A 115 3.22 -7.18 18.15
CA GLY A 115 2.29 -6.52 19.08
C GLY A 115 0.84 -6.43 18.58
N ALA A 116 0.50 -7.11 17.48
CA ALA A 116 -0.88 -7.41 17.19
C ALA A 116 -1.34 -8.57 18.09
N GLU A 117 -1.76 -8.25 19.32
CA GLU A 117 -2.80 -9.08 19.92
C GLU A 117 -4.03 -8.98 19.01
N PRO A 118 -4.74 -10.08 18.73
CA PRO A 118 -5.94 -10.02 17.93
C PRO A 118 -6.93 -9.14 18.69
N ALA A 119 -7.19 -7.94 18.17
CA ALA A 119 -8.26 -7.10 18.65
C ALA A 119 -9.57 -7.83 18.40
N LYS A 120 -10.04 -8.56 19.42
CA LYS A 120 -11.46 -8.87 19.57
C LYS A 120 -12.18 -7.53 19.62
N ASP A 121 -13.14 -7.36 18.72
CA ASP A 121 -14.08 -6.24 18.66
C ASP A 121 -13.54 -4.91 18.10
N ALA A 122 -13.17 -4.93 16.83
CA ALA A 122 -13.46 -3.83 15.91
C ALA A 122 -13.89 -4.39 14.55
N GLN A 123 -15.00 -5.11 14.58
CA GLN A 123 -15.72 -5.58 13.41
C GLN A 123 -16.32 -4.38 12.65
N LYS A 124 -15.53 -3.82 11.72
CA LYS A 124 -16.05 -3.15 10.52
C LYS A 124 -15.14 -3.48 9.33
N THR A 125 -15.30 -4.73 8.89
CA THR A 125 -15.12 -5.24 7.53
C THR A 125 -13.80 -4.93 6.82
N ALA A 126 -12.74 -5.60 7.25
CA ALA A 126 -11.66 -6.05 6.36
C ALA A 126 -11.60 -7.58 6.51
N PRO A 127 -11.71 -8.39 5.44
CA PRO A 127 -11.73 -9.84 5.60
C PRO A 127 -10.35 -10.33 6.02
N GLU A 128 -10.38 -11.09 7.09
CA GLU A 128 -9.52 -12.21 7.43
C GLU A 128 -8.87 -12.85 6.18
N SER A 129 -7.56 -13.09 6.26
CA SER A 129 -6.77 -13.73 5.23
C SER A 129 -7.36 -15.09 4.82
N ALA A 130 -8.22 -15.07 3.81
CA ALA A 130 -8.83 -16.26 3.23
C ALA A 130 -7.92 -16.93 2.19
N SER A 131 -6.64 -17.10 2.52
CA SER A 131 -5.75 -17.99 1.73
C SER A 131 -5.64 -19.39 2.35
N GLY A 132 -6.38 -19.68 3.42
CA GLY A 132 -6.62 -21.04 3.87
C GLY A 132 -7.53 -21.78 2.89
N ASP A 133 -6.92 -22.59 2.02
CA ASP A 133 -7.54 -23.62 1.16
C ASP A 133 -8.63 -23.19 0.15
N ALA A 134 -8.94 -21.91 0.06
CA ALA A 134 -9.96 -21.43 -0.85
C ALA A 134 -9.49 -21.54 -2.32
N ASP A 135 -10.29 -22.22 -3.15
CA ASP A 135 -9.99 -22.37 -4.57
C ASP A 135 -10.22 -21.04 -5.32
N LEU A 136 -9.12 -20.43 -5.76
CA LEU A 136 -9.13 -19.19 -6.53
C LEU A 136 -9.34 -19.43 -8.03
N SER A 137 -9.37 -20.69 -8.48
CA SER A 137 -9.52 -21.03 -9.88
C SER A 137 -10.83 -20.49 -10.46
N GLY A 138 -10.79 -20.00 -11.70
CA GLY A 138 -11.95 -19.48 -12.39
C GLY A 138 -11.67 -18.17 -13.10
N ARG A 139 -12.75 -17.52 -13.54
CA ARG A 139 -12.71 -16.24 -14.25
C ARG A 139 -12.88 -15.09 -13.27
N TRP A 140 -12.25 -13.98 -13.57
CA TRP A 140 -12.19 -12.82 -12.70
C TRP A 140 -12.39 -11.55 -13.51
N ALA A 141 -13.45 -10.80 -13.24
CA ALA A 141 -13.65 -9.48 -13.80
C ALA A 141 -12.70 -8.49 -13.12
N VAL A 142 -11.89 -7.79 -13.90
CA VAL A 142 -10.90 -6.82 -13.42
C VAL A 142 -11.31 -5.41 -13.82
N THR A 143 -11.07 -4.48 -12.90
CA THR A 143 -11.22 -3.04 -13.10
C THR A 143 -9.93 -2.33 -12.73
N GLU A 144 -9.58 -1.31 -13.50
CA GLU A 144 -8.41 -0.47 -13.29
C GLU A 144 -8.83 0.98 -13.16
N ILE A 145 -8.15 1.71 -12.29
CA ILE A 145 -8.37 3.12 -12.03
C ILE A 145 -7.02 3.82 -12.05
N CYS A 146 -6.82 4.65 -13.07
CA CYS A 146 -5.68 5.54 -13.25
C CYS A 146 -6.14 7.00 -13.14
N SER A 147 -5.19 7.95 -13.05
CA SER A 147 -5.54 9.38 -13.07
C SER A 147 -6.15 9.83 -14.41
N TRP A 148 -5.81 9.15 -15.51
CA TRP A 148 -6.26 9.46 -16.87
C TRP A 148 -7.47 8.63 -17.35
N GLY A 149 -7.94 7.67 -16.57
CA GLY A 149 -9.06 6.84 -17.02
C GLY A 149 -9.31 5.59 -16.20
N ARG A 150 -10.30 4.82 -16.67
CA ARG A 150 -10.67 3.52 -16.11
C ARG A 150 -10.57 2.45 -17.19
N GLY A 151 -10.07 1.29 -16.81
CA GLY A 151 -10.00 0.09 -17.64
C GLY A 151 -10.82 -1.04 -17.04
N SER A 152 -11.21 -2.00 -17.88
CA SER A 152 -11.76 -3.27 -17.39
C SER A 152 -11.34 -4.41 -18.30
N GLY A 153 -11.45 -5.63 -17.79
CA GLY A 153 -11.25 -6.84 -18.55
C GLY A 153 -11.34 -8.08 -17.68
N GLU A 154 -10.60 -9.12 -18.04
CA GLU A 154 -10.77 -10.42 -17.42
C GLU A 154 -9.45 -11.16 -17.24
N LEU A 155 -9.33 -11.82 -16.09
CA LEU A 155 -8.28 -12.76 -15.77
C LEU A 155 -8.86 -14.15 -15.59
N SER A 156 -8.06 -15.17 -15.95
CA SER A 156 -8.31 -16.56 -15.62
C SER A 156 -7.23 -17.05 -14.68
N LEU A 157 -7.64 -17.60 -13.55
CA LEU A 157 -6.76 -18.25 -12.59
C LEU A 157 -6.90 -19.77 -12.75
N THR A 158 -5.77 -20.44 -12.96
CA THR A 158 -5.70 -21.91 -13.04
C THR A 158 -4.76 -22.44 -11.97
N LYS A 159 -5.19 -23.42 -11.19
CA LYS A 159 -4.36 -24.02 -10.14
C LYS A 159 -3.09 -24.64 -10.74
N ALA A 160 -1.93 -24.20 -10.26
CA ALA A 160 -0.61 -24.65 -10.69
C ALA A 160 0.12 -25.49 -9.62
N GLY A 161 -0.35 -25.44 -8.37
CA GLY A 161 0.19 -26.20 -7.25
C GLY A 161 -0.61 -25.96 -5.96
N ALA A 162 -0.14 -26.49 -4.84
CA ALA A 162 -0.73 -26.19 -3.52
C ALA A 162 -0.53 -24.69 -3.22
N GLY A 163 -1.63 -23.94 -3.11
CA GLY A 163 -1.58 -22.49 -2.84
C GLY A 163 -1.04 -21.62 -3.97
N SER A 164 -0.80 -22.17 -5.16
CA SER A 164 -0.27 -21.43 -6.30
C SER A 164 -1.18 -21.54 -7.53
N TYR A 165 -1.38 -20.41 -8.21
CA TYR A 165 -2.21 -20.30 -9.42
C TYR A 165 -1.45 -19.60 -10.53
N SER A 166 -1.57 -20.05 -11.77
CA SER A 166 -1.17 -19.29 -12.96
C SER A 166 -2.27 -18.32 -13.35
N VAL A 167 -1.89 -17.11 -13.73
CA VAL A 167 -2.80 -16.06 -14.19
C VAL A 167 -2.59 -15.82 -15.68
N THR A 168 -3.67 -15.84 -16.44
CA THR A 168 -3.71 -15.49 -17.87
C THR A 168 -4.86 -14.52 -18.14
N GLY A 169 -4.85 -13.86 -19.29
CA GLY A 169 -5.96 -13.00 -19.71
C GLY A 169 -5.51 -11.68 -20.31
N SER A 170 -6.42 -10.72 -20.31
CA SER A 170 -6.18 -9.39 -20.84
C SER A 170 -7.19 -8.42 -20.25
N PHE A 171 -6.76 -7.18 -20.03
CA PHE A 171 -7.64 -6.14 -19.51
C PHE A 171 -7.20 -4.77 -19.99
N SER A 172 -8.19 -3.94 -20.34
CA SER A 172 -7.97 -2.70 -21.10
C SER A 172 -7.08 -2.97 -22.35
N ASN A 173 -5.98 -2.22 -22.49
CA ASN A 173 -5.00 -2.37 -23.55
C ASN A 173 -3.84 -3.29 -23.17
N ILE A 174 -4.00 -4.18 -22.18
CA ILE A 174 -2.91 -4.97 -21.62
C ILE A 174 -3.17 -6.46 -21.84
N THR A 175 -2.18 -7.13 -22.43
CA THR A 175 -2.13 -8.58 -22.55
C THR A 175 -1.25 -9.14 -21.45
N VAL A 176 -1.72 -10.17 -20.73
CA VAL A 176 -0.93 -10.84 -19.71
C VAL A 176 0.09 -11.77 -20.38
N ASP A 177 1.37 -11.48 -20.18
CA ASP A 177 2.48 -12.30 -20.68
C ASP A 177 2.79 -13.45 -19.70
N SER A 178 2.73 -13.15 -18.41
CA SER A 178 2.85 -14.13 -17.33
C SER A 178 2.20 -13.60 -16.06
N GLY A 179 1.63 -14.49 -15.26
CA GLY A 179 1.18 -14.09 -13.93
C GLY A 179 1.02 -15.27 -13.00
N ARG A 180 1.12 -14.99 -11.70
CA ARG A 180 1.06 -15.97 -10.64
C ARG A 180 0.37 -15.40 -9.41
N VAL A 181 -0.38 -16.25 -8.74
CA VAL A 181 -0.77 -16.08 -7.35
C VAL A 181 0.01 -17.08 -6.52
N ASP A 182 0.69 -16.64 -5.48
CA ASP A 182 1.40 -17.49 -4.52
C ASP A 182 0.98 -17.11 -3.10
N GLY A 183 0.19 -17.99 -2.47
CA GLY A 183 -0.52 -17.69 -1.24
C GLY A 183 -1.48 -16.52 -1.46
N SER A 184 -1.27 -15.41 -0.75
CA SER A 184 -2.04 -14.18 -0.90
C SER A 184 -1.43 -13.19 -1.89
N ASN A 185 -0.24 -13.42 -2.43
CA ASN A 185 0.45 -12.45 -3.29
C ASN A 185 0.09 -12.67 -4.75
N VAL A 186 -0.23 -11.59 -5.46
CA VAL A 186 -0.51 -11.58 -6.91
C VAL A 186 0.59 -10.81 -7.64
N SER A 187 1.17 -11.42 -8.67
CA SER A 187 2.13 -10.79 -9.57
C SER A 187 1.75 -11.08 -11.02
N ILE A 188 1.63 -10.04 -11.84
CA ILE A 188 1.33 -10.16 -13.27
C ILE A 188 2.28 -9.26 -14.05
N GLN A 189 2.88 -9.81 -15.09
CA GLN A 189 3.62 -9.08 -16.12
C GLN A 189 2.76 -9.08 -17.37
N GLY A 190 2.60 -7.91 -17.97
CA GLY A 190 1.86 -7.77 -19.21
C GLY A 190 2.46 -6.73 -20.12
N THR A 191 1.99 -6.74 -21.36
CA THR A 191 2.35 -5.78 -22.37
C THR A 191 1.17 -4.85 -22.59
N TYR A 192 1.38 -3.56 -22.31
CA TYR A 192 0.46 -2.50 -22.71
C TYR A 192 0.64 -2.19 -24.19
N HIS A 193 -0.48 -2.10 -24.91
CA HIS A 193 -0.56 -1.77 -26.33
C HIS A 193 -1.16 -0.38 -26.50
N GLY A 194 -0.29 0.63 -26.51
CA GLY A 194 -0.67 2.02 -26.75
C GLY A 194 -0.67 2.39 -28.23
N PHE A 195 -1.32 3.50 -28.55
CA PHE A 195 -1.30 4.09 -29.89
C PHE A 195 0.13 4.45 -30.35
N PHE A 196 1.01 4.81 -29.42
CA PHE A 196 2.42 5.14 -29.68
C PHE A 196 3.38 3.97 -29.41
N GLY A 197 2.87 2.73 -29.51
CA GLY A 197 3.63 1.50 -29.34
C GLY A 197 3.42 0.82 -27.99
N SER A 198 4.15 -0.29 -27.79
CA SER A 198 4.00 -1.12 -26.60
C SER A 198 4.97 -0.73 -25.47
N ASN A 199 4.59 -1.08 -24.24
CA ASN A 199 5.47 -1.04 -23.08
C ASN A 199 5.09 -2.10 -22.05
N ASN A 200 6.03 -2.44 -21.18
CA ASN A 200 5.78 -3.41 -20.13
C ASN A 200 4.92 -2.76 -19.02
N ALA A 201 4.04 -3.57 -18.46
CA ALA A 201 3.20 -3.27 -17.33
C ALA A 201 3.42 -4.34 -16.26
N THR A 202 3.66 -3.89 -15.04
CA THR A 202 3.86 -4.78 -13.89
C THR A 202 2.75 -4.54 -12.89
N TYR A 203 2.01 -5.60 -12.57
CA TYR A 203 0.95 -5.65 -11.58
C TYR A 203 1.46 -6.35 -10.34
N THR A 204 1.14 -5.75 -9.21
CA THR A 204 1.32 -6.36 -7.90
C THR A 204 0.02 -6.21 -7.13
N GLY A 205 -0.33 -7.20 -6.33
CA GLY A 205 -1.56 -7.16 -5.56
C GLY A 205 -1.63 -8.25 -4.51
N THR A 206 -2.78 -8.31 -3.85
CA THR A 206 -3.07 -9.31 -2.85
C THR A 206 -4.48 -9.89 -3.04
N VAL A 207 -4.64 -11.14 -2.65
CA VAL A 207 -5.93 -11.79 -2.46
C VAL A 207 -6.48 -11.29 -1.14
N THR A 208 -7.59 -10.56 -1.19
CA THR A 208 -8.26 -10.05 0.02
C THR A 208 -9.31 -11.02 0.54
N ASP A 209 -9.96 -11.75 -0.35
CA ASP A 209 -10.89 -12.84 -0.02
C ASP A 209 -10.97 -13.82 -1.21
N PRO A 210 -11.64 -14.99 -1.10
CA PRO A 210 -11.68 -15.98 -2.18
C PRO A 210 -12.31 -15.49 -3.49
N THR A 211 -12.97 -14.34 -3.45
CA THR A 211 -13.68 -13.71 -4.56
C THR A 211 -13.14 -12.32 -4.91
N SER A 212 -12.06 -11.87 -4.26
CA SER A 212 -11.53 -10.52 -4.41
C SER A 212 -10.00 -10.49 -4.41
N ILE A 213 -9.45 -9.84 -5.43
CA ILE A 213 -8.03 -9.50 -5.56
C ILE A 213 -7.93 -8.00 -5.79
N GLN A 214 -6.88 -7.36 -5.29
CA GLN A 214 -6.65 -5.94 -5.53
C GLN A 214 -5.18 -5.59 -5.50
N GLY A 215 -4.81 -4.48 -6.11
CA GLY A 215 -3.44 -4.05 -6.07
C GLY A 215 -3.16 -2.79 -6.87
N ALA A 216 -1.90 -2.65 -7.25
CA ALA A 216 -1.41 -1.55 -8.05
C ALA A 216 -0.66 -2.06 -9.27
N TYR A 217 -0.66 -1.27 -10.34
CA TYR A 217 0.15 -1.55 -11.51
C TYR A 217 0.92 -0.31 -11.95
N THR A 218 2.09 -0.56 -12.55
CA THR A 218 2.98 0.48 -13.05
C THR A 218 3.35 0.18 -14.49
N GLN A 219 3.51 1.24 -15.29
CA GLN A 219 4.00 1.14 -16.66
C GLN A 219 5.40 1.71 -16.76
N THR A 220 6.28 1.05 -17.52
CA THR A 220 7.68 1.48 -17.66
C THR A 220 7.82 2.90 -18.24
N LYS A 221 6.86 3.35 -19.07
CA LYS A 221 6.92 4.66 -19.75
C LYS A 221 6.28 5.83 -18.99
N SER A 222 5.21 5.61 -18.21
CA SER A 222 4.50 6.71 -17.54
C SER A 222 4.90 6.89 -16.07
N ALA A 223 5.60 5.92 -15.46
CA ALA A 223 5.92 5.88 -14.03
C ALA A 223 4.71 6.06 -13.08
N GLU A 224 3.49 6.06 -13.62
CA GLU A 224 2.26 6.24 -12.87
C GLU A 224 1.83 4.92 -12.25
N VAL A 225 1.30 5.02 -11.03
CA VAL A 225 0.70 3.91 -10.30
C VAL A 225 -0.81 4.00 -10.48
N CYS A 226 -1.39 2.97 -11.07
CA CYS A 226 -2.84 2.80 -11.14
C CYS A 226 -3.28 1.72 -10.16
N ASN A 227 -4.48 1.87 -9.60
CA ASN A 227 -5.06 0.84 -8.75
C ASN A 227 -5.90 -0.12 -9.57
N TRP A 228 -5.95 -1.39 -9.19
CA TRP A 228 -6.79 -2.38 -9.85
C TRP A 228 -7.50 -3.27 -8.82
N ASN A 229 -8.68 -3.74 -9.16
CA ASN A 229 -9.48 -4.69 -8.38
C ASN A 229 -10.04 -5.77 -9.30
N GLY A 230 -9.97 -7.03 -8.87
CA GLY A 230 -10.57 -8.18 -9.53
C GLY A 230 -11.61 -8.86 -8.65
N ARG A 231 -12.72 -9.25 -9.26
CA ARG A 231 -13.81 -10.02 -8.64
C ARG A 231 -14.04 -11.31 -9.39
N LYS A 232 -14.14 -12.42 -8.65
CA LYS A 232 -14.47 -13.73 -9.23
C LYS A 232 -15.88 -13.71 -9.83
N ILE A 233 -16.05 -14.26 -11.04
CA ILE A 233 -17.33 -14.32 -11.79
C ILE A 233 -17.72 -15.74 -12.17
#